data_AF-Q74I81-F1
#
_entry.id   AF-Q74I81-F1
#
_cell.length_a   1.000
_cell.length_b   1.000
_cell.length_c   1.000
_cell.angle_alpha   90.00
_cell.angle_beta   90.00
_cell.angle_gamma   90.00
#
_symmetry.space_group_name_H-M   'P 1'
#
loop_
_entity.id
_entity.type
_entity.pdbx_description
1 polymer ?
#
loop_
_entity_poly.entity_id
_entity_poly.type
_entity_poly.pdbx_seq_one_letter_code
_entity_poly.pdbx_strand_id
1 'polypeptide(L)'
;MMSKNSSKIISILVKSGRFMTSQELAQIIGVSSKTIYRAVNKINQTYDFPIIKSERGKGYLLDYEKYLELSDGFHEKPHLMIQSPLERRNEIIIKLLFSAPLSVNVKDVYASYYVSTELIRQDLLTISELLKKYSLKLAHEGNYVVIKGEEENIRRAINNALIQSKAMNMESISDLANEFEDLSSYDNQFLTTQIEWIQKSLHTTVPYPYNVNIFSHLYILIKRFRRGKTVQYKDKINIGNKYHHLKEHNSIFWKVSNDVIHNTADYVHREIPTAEIYYLLEYLISMRYNHDFAIDDKISADSKRLANYYIAGFNLDVNNPKTKALKSDLISHIRPMYNRLNNHIIIANKLLDDIKSEYRETFSKLKTLSSKAYSNKYLPWKISDDEIGFLTLYFAKYFEETNFTKKAIVMCASGIGTSKLLYAKIHRNFPDLDLIGTISKNEYEKNSTQYADLDLIISTIPVLPQNNEQVILSSAMFNAQDKNRLSRYLNENKVSETK
;
A
#
# COMPACT_ATOMS: atom_id res chain seq x y z
N MET A 1 -37.28 4.24 2.26
CA MET A 1 -36.71 5.60 2.43
C MET A 1 -36.60 5.95 3.91
N MET A 2 -35.39 6.18 4.41
CA MET A 2 -35.16 6.63 5.79
C MET A 2 -35.66 8.06 6.00
N SER A 3 -36.24 8.35 7.16
CA SER A 3 -36.70 9.72 7.48
C SER A 3 -35.50 10.63 7.80
N LYS A 4 -35.60 11.92 7.50
CA LYS A 4 -34.58 12.95 7.82
C LYS A 4 -34.17 12.96 9.30
N ASN A 5 -35.08 12.56 10.20
CA ASN A 5 -34.81 12.46 11.63
C ASN A 5 -34.06 11.17 12.01
N SER A 6 -34.28 10.07 11.28
CA SER A 6 -33.60 8.79 11.51
C SER A 6 -32.10 8.91 11.24
N SER A 7 -31.71 9.50 10.11
CA SER A 7 -30.30 9.72 9.77
C SER A 7 -29.60 10.64 10.76
N LYS A 8 -30.28 11.69 11.24
CA LYS A 8 -29.75 12.58 12.29
C LYS A 8 -29.48 11.86 13.61
N ILE A 9 -30.38 10.98 14.06
CA ILE A 9 -30.21 10.23 15.31
C ILE A 9 -28.99 9.32 15.23
N ILE A 10 -28.85 8.55 14.15
CA ILE A 10 -27.68 7.69 13.93
C ILE A 10 -26.40 8.54 13.96
N SER A 11 -26.40 9.69 13.27
CA SER A 11 -25.23 10.57 13.22
C SER A 11 -24.78 11.12 14.57
N ILE A 12 -25.71 11.38 15.48
CA ILE A 12 -25.40 11.89 16.81
C ILE A 12 -24.88 10.75 17.69
N LEU A 13 -25.48 9.56 17.62
CA LEU A 13 -25.07 8.39 18.39
C LEU A 13 -23.72 7.81 17.95
N VAL A 14 -23.40 7.84 16.66
CA VAL A 14 -22.06 7.49 16.14
C VAL A 14 -21.00 8.42 16.74
N LYS A 15 -21.25 9.73 16.71
CA LYS A 15 -20.30 10.75 17.19
C LYS A 15 -20.12 10.74 18.70
N SER A 16 -21.16 10.39 19.47
CA SER A 16 -21.10 10.44 20.92
C SER A 16 -20.27 9.30 21.51
N GLY A 17 -20.30 8.11 20.89
CA GLY A 17 -19.66 6.90 21.42
C GLY A 17 -20.14 6.48 22.82
N ARG A 18 -21.22 7.10 23.31
CA ARG A 18 -21.78 6.90 24.66
C ARG A 18 -23.30 6.85 24.59
N PHE A 19 -23.90 6.32 25.67
CA PHE A 19 -25.33 6.40 25.86
C PHE A 19 -25.80 7.87 25.90
N MET A 20 -26.86 8.16 25.14
CA MET A 20 -27.54 9.45 25.12
C MET A 20 -29.03 9.26 25.37
N THR A 21 -29.58 10.05 26.29
CA THR A 21 -31.00 10.04 26.62
C THR A 21 -31.86 10.56 25.47
N SER A 22 -33.14 10.17 25.45
CA SER A 22 -34.11 10.71 24.49
C SER A 22 -34.23 12.23 24.57
N GLN A 23 -34.01 12.82 25.76
CA GLN A 23 -34.06 14.26 25.99
C GLN A 23 -32.85 14.99 25.40
N GLU A 24 -31.64 14.45 25.56
CA GLU A 24 -30.43 14.99 24.92
C GLU A 24 -30.57 14.99 23.39
N LEU A 25 -31.01 13.87 22.81
CA LEU A 25 -31.23 13.75 21.37
C LEU A 25 -32.35 14.68 20.87
N ALA A 26 -33.43 14.81 21.64
CA ALA A 26 -34.54 15.71 21.34
C ALA A 26 -34.11 17.18 21.28
N GLN A 27 -33.28 17.61 22.24
CA GLN A 27 -32.76 18.96 22.30
C GLN A 27 -31.82 19.28 21.12
N ILE A 28 -30.96 18.32 20.74
CA ILE A 28 -30.03 18.50 19.61
C ILE A 28 -30.76 18.54 18.26
N ILE A 29 -31.81 17.71 18.09
CA ILE A 29 -32.52 17.59 16.80
C ILE A 29 -33.66 18.62 16.68
N GLY A 30 -34.15 19.16 17.79
CA GLY A 30 -35.28 20.11 17.83
C GLY A 30 -36.64 19.43 17.71
N VAL A 31 -36.82 18.25 18.31
CA VAL A 31 -38.07 17.45 18.27
C VAL A 31 -38.43 16.93 19.65
N SER A 32 -39.65 16.38 19.82
CA SER A 32 -40.04 15.78 21.11
C SER A 32 -39.28 14.47 21.40
N SER A 33 -39.05 14.15 22.68
CA SER A 33 -38.49 12.85 23.10
C SER A 33 -39.31 11.66 22.58
N LYS A 34 -40.63 11.82 22.42
CA LYS A 34 -41.53 10.82 21.82
C LYS A 34 -41.25 10.61 20.34
N THR A 35 -40.84 11.66 19.62
CA THR A 35 -40.40 11.59 18.22
C THR A 35 -39.08 10.83 18.09
N ILE A 36 -38.13 11.06 19.00
CA ILE A 36 -36.86 10.32 19.06
C ILE A 36 -37.13 8.83 19.29
N TYR A 37 -37.95 8.49 20.29
CA TYR A 37 -38.31 7.10 20.58
C TYR A 37 -38.89 6.38 19.35
N ARG A 38 -39.86 7.00 18.66
CA ARG A 38 -40.46 6.44 17.44
C ARG A 38 -39.44 6.28 16.31
N ALA A 39 -38.54 7.24 16.15
CA ALA A 39 -37.52 7.20 15.11
C ALA A 39 -36.45 6.12 15.37
N VAL A 40 -36.02 5.93 16.63
CA VAL A 40 -35.12 4.83 17.02
C VAL A 40 -35.75 3.47 16.76
N ASN A 41 -37.01 3.27 17.16
CA ASN A 41 -37.71 2.02 16.88
C ASN A 41 -37.81 1.75 15.38
N LYS A 42 -38.12 2.79 14.59
CA LYS A 42 -38.18 2.67 13.13
C LYS A 42 -36.81 2.31 12.52
N ILE A 43 -35.72 2.89 13.02
CA ILE A 43 -34.35 2.55 12.60
C ILE A 43 -34.07 1.07 12.85
N ASN A 44 -34.31 0.59 14.06
CA ASN A 44 -34.06 -0.81 14.41
C ASN A 44 -34.96 -1.82 13.67
N GLN A 45 -36.11 -1.38 13.15
CA GLN A 45 -37.00 -2.19 12.31
C GLN A 45 -36.66 -2.12 10.81
N THR A 46 -35.76 -1.23 10.40
CA THR A 46 -35.37 -1.06 8.98
C THR A 46 -34.38 -2.12 8.53
N TYR A 47 -33.64 -2.74 9.47
CA TYR A 47 -32.58 -3.70 9.21
C TYR A 47 -32.92 -5.05 9.86
N ASP A 48 -32.30 -6.13 9.39
CA ASP A 48 -32.52 -7.49 9.91
C ASP A 48 -32.11 -7.64 11.39
N PHE A 49 -31.30 -6.72 11.90
CA PHE A 49 -30.88 -6.64 13.29
C PHE A 49 -30.93 -5.19 13.81
N PRO A 50 -31.17 -4.99 15.12
CA PRO A 50 -31.16 -3.66 15.71
C PRO A 50 -29.73 -3.11 15.80
N ILE A 51 -29.54 -1.88 15.31
CA ILE A 51 -28.26 -1.16 15.32
C ILE A 51 -28.15 -0.13 16.45
N ILE A 52 -29.24 0.13 17.18
CA ILE A 52 -29.25 1.02 18.36
C ILE A 52 -29.70 0.21 19.59
N LYS A 53 -28.80 0.09 20.57
CA LYS A 53 -29.06 -0.45 21.90
C LYS A 53 -29.86 0.57 22.72
N SER A 54 -30.96 0.11 23.32
CA SER A 54 -31.82 0.92 24.18
C SER A 54 -31.79 0.39 25.61
N GLU A 55 -31.23 1.16 26.54
CA GLU A 55 -31.16 0.79 27.96
C GLU A 55 -31.99 1.75 28.82
N ARG A 56 -32.92 1.19 29.60
CA ARG A 56 -33.78 1.97 30.49
C ARG A 56 -32.92 2.72 31.51
N GLY A 57 -33.04 4.04 31.55
CA GLY A 57 -32.28 4.93 32.44
C GLY A 57 -30.96 5.45 31.87
N LYS A 58 -30.34 4.76 30.89
CA LYS A 58 -29.10 5.23 30.23
C LYS A 58 -29.37 5.89 28.87
N GLY A 59 -30.43 5.47 28.16
CA GLY A 59 -30.81 6.01 26.86
C GLY A 59 -30.40 5.10 25.71
N TYR A 60 -29.89 5.68 24.64
CA TYR A 60 -29.57 4.99 23.39
C TYR A 60 -28.07 5.01 23.11
N LEU A 61 -27.52 3.90 22.64
CA LEU A 61 -26.15 3.76 22.18
C LEU A 61 -26.16 3.04 20.83
N LEU A 62 -25.34 3.50 19.89
CA LEU A 62 -25.17 2.78 18.63
C LEU A 62 -24.32 1.52 18.86
N ASP A 63 -24.76 0.41 18.29
CA ASP A 63 -23.95 -0.80 18.18
C ASP A 63 -23.02 -0.66 16.97
N TYR A 64 -21.78 -0.21 17.20
CA TYR A 64 -20.87 0.21 16.13
C TYR A 64 -20.47 -0.93 15.20
N GLU A 65 -20.25 -2.15 15.73
CA GLU A 65 -19.90 -3.33 14.93
C GLU A 65 -21.02 -3.66 13.92
N LYS A 66 -22.27 -3.73 14.39
CA LYS A 66 -23.44 -3.95 13.54
C LYS A 66 -23.69 -2.82 12.55
N TYR A 67 -23.35 -1.59 12.91
CA TYR A 67 -23.43 -0.46 11.99
C TYR A 67 -22.39 -0.58 10.85
N LEU A 68 -21.18 -1.10 11.13
CA LEU A 68 -20.15 -1.33 10.12
C LEU A 68 -20.53 -2.46 9.15
N GLU A 69 -21.16 -3.53 9.62
CA GLU A 69 -21.65 -4.62 8.77
C GLU A 69 -22.64 -4.15 7.69
N LEU A 70 -23.33 -3.03 7.91
CA LEU A 70 -24.22 -2.42 6.91
C LEU A 70 -23.47 -1.62 5.82
N SER A 71 -22.21 -1.25 6.06
CA SER A 71 -21.41 -0.40 5.16
C SER A 71 -20.74 -1.15 4.01
N ASP A 72 -20.53 -2.47 4.14
CA ASP A 72 -19.97 -3.31 3.09
C ASP A 72 -21.00 -3.71 2.01
N GLY A 73 -22.31 -3.49 2.25
CA GLY A 73 -23.39 -3.98 1.39
C GLY A 73 -24.10 -2.96 0.48
N PHE A 74 -23.87 -1.65 0.62
CA PHE A 74 -24.59 -0.62 -0.14
C PHE A 74 -23.64 0.27 -0.96
N HIS A 75 -23.59 0.03 -2.27
CA HIS A 75 -22.79 0.76 -3.28
C HIS A 75 -23.30 2.17 -3.65
N GLU A 76 -24.20 2.77 -2.86
CA GLU A 76 -24.59 4.18 -3.05
C GLU A 76 -24.17 4.98 -1.82
N LYS A 77 -22.97 5.56 -1.84
CA LYS A 77 -22.48 6.51 -0.82
C LYS A 77 -23.38 7.76 -0.83
N PRO A 78 -24.21 8.04 0.19
CA PRO A 78 -24.69 9.39 0.40
C PRO A 78 -23.51 10.15 1.05
N HIS A 79 -22.83 11.01 0.29
CA HIS A 79 -21.73 11.90 0.72
C HIS A 79 -22.13 12.92 1.83
N LEU A 80 -23.19 12.65 2.59
CA LEU A 80 -23.68 13.44 3.69
C LEU A 80 -24.06 12.48 4.84
N MET A 81 -23.07 12.05 5.65
CA MET A 81 -23.14 12.04 7.12
C MET A 81 -21.98 11.24 7.77
N ILE A 82 -21.16 11.99 8.52
CA ILE A 82 -20.19 11.61 9.56
C ILE A 82 -18.77 11.27 9.06
N GLN A 83 -17.92 12.29 9.11
CA GLN A 83 -16.48 12.14 9.07
C GLN A 83 -15.90 12.19 10.48
N SER A 84 -14.90 11.36 10.76
CA SER A 84 -14.09 11.45 11.99
C SER A 84 -13.41 12.83 12.08
N PRO A 85 -12.99 13.31 13.28
CA PRO A 85 -12.19 14.53 13.39
C PRO A 85 -10.92 14.49 12.54
N LEU A 86 -10.35 13.30 12.31
CA LEU A 86 -9.21 13.11 11.42
C LEU A 86 -9.60 13.30 9.95
N GLU A 87 -10.66 12.64 9.46
CA GLU A 87 -11.15 12.81 8.09
C GLU A 87 -11.53 14.26 7.78
N ARG A 88 -12.27 14.91 8.68
CA ARG A 88 -12.62 16.33 8.54
C ARG A 88 -11.36 17.19 8.36
N ARG A 89 -10.37 17.01 9.23
CA ARG A 89 -9.10 17.78 9.15
C ARG A 89 -8.39 17.51 7.83
N ASN A 90 -8.36 16.25 7.36
CA ASN A 90 -7.74 15.90 6.09
C ASN A 90 -8.42 16.60 4.91
N GLU A 91 -9.75 16.62 4.85
CA GLU A 91 -10.48 17.33 3.79
C GLU A 91 -10.26 18.84 3.83
N ILE A 92 -10.25 19.41 5.03
CA ILE A 92 -9.98 20.84 5.21
C ILE A 92 -8.57 21.19 4.77
N ILE A 93 -7.57 20.37 5.13
CA ILE A 93 -6.18 20.52 4.65
C ILE A 93 -6.14 20.49 3.12
N ILE A 94 -6.80 19.52 2.49
CA ILE A 94 -6.85 19.38 1.03
C ILE A 94 -7.46 20.63 0.39
N LYS A 95 -8.61 21.10 0.88
CA LYS A 95 -9.30 22.32 0.39
C LYS A 95 -8.40 23.56 0.51
N LEU A 96 -7.74 23.75 1.65
CA LEU A 96 -6.85 24.88 1.89
C LEU A 96 -5.59 24.83 1.01
N LEU A 97 -4.96 23.65 0.88
CA LEU A 97 -3.76 23.48 0.06
C LEU A 97 -4.03 23.74 -1.43
N PHE A 98 -5.15 23.23 -1.97
CA PHE A 98 -5.52 23.51 -3.35
C PHE A 98 -5.86 24.98 -3.61
N SER A 99 -6.29 25.72 -2.58
CA SER A 99 -6.61 27.15 -2.67
C SER A 99 -5.39 28.05 -2.49
N ALA A 100 -4.26 27.54 -1.98
CA ALA A 100 -3.07 28.34 -1.74
C ALA A 100 -2.55 29.03 -3.04
N PRO A 101 -1.99 30.25 -3.00
CA PRO A 101 -1.83 31.12 -1.84
C PRO A 101 -3.04 32.07 -1.64
N LEU A 102 -4.24 31.72 -2.13
CA LEU A 102 -5.43 32.53 -1.92
C LEU A 102 -5.93 32.40 -0.47
N SER A 103 -6.43 33.50 0.07
CA SER A 103 -7.10 33.53 1.37
C SER A 103 -8.49 32.89 1.25
N VAL A 104 -8.81 31.96 2.15
CA VAL A 104 -10.09 31.26 2.19
C VAL A 104 -10.83 31.61 3.47
N ASN A 105 -12.13 31.90 3.38
CA ASN A 105 -12.95 32.21 4.55
C ASN A 105 -13.13 30.95 5.41
N VAL A 106 -12.80 31.06 6.70
CA VAL A 106 -12.87 29.92 7.62
C VAL A 106 -14.31 29.40 7.76
N LYS A 107 -15.32 30.27 7.74
CA LYS A 107 -16.71 29.84 7.87
C LYS A 107 -17.16 28.99 6.68
N ASP A 108 -16.74 29.36 5.47
CA ASP A 108 -17.15 28.66 4.24
C ASP A 108 -16.55 27.25 4.20
N VAL A 109 -15.29 27.10 4.60
CA VAL A 109 -14.60 25.79 4.65
C VAL A 109 -15.24 24.87 5.68
N TYR A 110 -15.74 25.41 6.79
CA TYR A 110 -16.34 24.64 7.87
C TYR A 110 -17.87 24.51 7.81
N ALA A 111 -18.53 25.15 6.84
CA ALA A 111 -19.98 25.30 6.78
C ALA A 111 -20.73 23.95 6.79
N SER A 112 -20.21 22.95 6.08
CA SER A 112 -20.82 21.61 5.98
C SER A 112 -20.63 20.75 7.23
N TYR A 113 -19.71 21.11 8.13
CA TYR A 113 -19.35 20.26 9.29
C TYR A 113 -20.12 20.61 10.57
N TYR A 114 -20.81 21.76 10.62
CA TYR A 114 -21.60 22.22 11.78
C TYR A 114 -20.84 22.14 13.13
N VAL A 115 -19.60 22.63 13.15
CA VAL A 115 -18.71 22.59 14.33
C VAL A 115 -18.65 23.94 15.06
N SER A 116 -18.30 23.90 16.35
CA SER A 116 -18.11 25.12 17.15
C SER A 116 -16.85 25.88 16.73
N THR A 117 -16.83 27.20 17.00
CA THR A 117 -15.65 28.05 16.77
C THR A 117 -14.41 27.57 17.52
N GLU A 118 -14.58 27.00 18.71
CA GLU A 118 -13.45 26.43 19.48
C GLU A 118 -12.87 25.19 18.79
N LEU A 119 -13.70 24.31 18.23
CA LEU A 119 -13.22 23.15 17.49
C LEU A 119 -12.51 23.56 16.19
N ILE A 120 -13.01 24.58 15.48
CA ILE A 120 -12.34 25.18 14.32
C ILE A 120 -10.93 25.66 14.70
N ARG A 121 -10.81 26.38 15.83
CA ARG A 121 -9.53 26.89 16.32
C ARG A 121 -8.54 25.74 16.60
N GLN A 122 -9.00 24.66 17.25
CA GLN A 122 -8.19 23.48 17.54
C GLN A 122 -7.76 22.73 16.27
N ASP A 123 -8.67 22.59 15.30
CA ASP A 123 -8.38 21.98 14.00
C ASP A 123 -7.32 22.81 13.26
N LEU A 124 -7.49 24.13 13.15
CA LEU A 124 -6.52 25.02 12.49
C LEU A 124 -5.13 25.01 13.15
N LEU A 125 -5.06 24.92 14.49
CA LEU A 125 -3.79 24.76 15.20
C LEU A 125 -3.11 23.43 14.83
N THR A 126 -3.86 22.33 14.82
CA THR A 126 -3.32 21.02 14.43
C THR A 126 -2.84 21.02 12.98
N ILE A 127 -3.62 21.62 12.09
CA ILE A 127 -3.29 21.77 10.67
C ILE A 127 -2.01 22.60 10.51
N SER A 128 -1.88 23.71 11.23
CA SER A 128 -0.68 24.54 11.24
C SER A 128 0.56 23.75 11.63
N GLU A 129 0.51 22.95 12.70
CA GLU A 129 1.65 22.09 13.11
C GLU A 129 1.99 21.03 12.07
N LEU A 130 0.99 20.45 11.40
CA LEU A 130 1.21 19.48 10.33
C LEU A 130 1.90 20.13 9.11
N LEU A 131 1.46 21.32 8.71
CA LEU A 131 1.99 22.06 7.56
C LEU A 131 3.46 22.48 7.76
N LYS A 132 3.89 22.75 9.00
CA LYS A 132 5.30 23.04 9.32
C LYS A 132 6.26 21.94 8.87
N LYS A 133 5.84 20.67 8.89
CA LYS A 133 6.66 19.53 8.40
C LYS A 133 7.03 19.65 6.93
N TYR A 134 6.26 20.42 6.16
CA TYR A 134 6.48 20.69 4.75
C TYR A 134 7.10 22.07 4.51
N SER A 135 7.53 22.79 5.55
CA SER A 135 7.95 24.19 5.45
C SER A 135 6.86 25.11 4.90
N LEU A 136 5.60 24.84 5.24
CA LEU A 136 4.44 25.65 4.90
C LEU A 136 3.93 26.39 6.14
N LYS A 137 3.44 27.62 5.95
CA LYS A 137 2.88 28.45 7.02
C LYS A 137 1.40 28.70 6.78
N LEU A 138 0.56 28.36 7.75
CA LEU A 138 -0.83 28.79 7.82
C LEU A 138 -0.89 30.16 8.50
N ALA A 139 -1.22 31.20 7.77
CA ALA A 139 -1.41 32.55 8.32
C ALA A 139 -2.90 32.88 8.44
N HIS A 140 -3.23 33.62 9.49
CA HIS A 140 -4.59 34.05 9.79
C HIS A 140 -4.74 35.53 9.48
N GLU A 141 -5.77 35.90 8.71
CA GLU A 141 -6.04 37.25 8.24
C GLU A 141 -7.53 37.56 8.50
N GLY A 142 -7.86 37.97 9.73
CA GLY A 142 -9.26 38.22 10.15
C GLY A 142 -10.09 36.93 10.17
N ASN A 143 -11.14 36.84 9.35
CA ASN A 143 -11.95 35.61 9.20
C ASN A 143 -11.41 34.65 8.12
N TYR A 144 -10.23 34.93 7.58
CA TYR A 144 -9.61 34.18 6.49
C TYR A 144 -8.34 33.47 6.95
N VAL A 145 -8.04 32.36 6.29
CA VAL A 145 -6.77 31.65 6.41
C VAL A 145 -6.10 31.52 5.05
N VAL A 146 -4.77 31.57 5.05
CA VAL A 146 -3.96 31.44 3.84
C VAL A 146 -2.76 30.55 4.10
N ILE A 147 -2.45 29.66 3.17
CA ILE A 147 -1.23 28.86 3.20
C ILE A 147 -0.17 29.55 2.35
N LYS A 148 1.01 29.79 2.94
CA LYS A 148 2.18 30.42 2.31
C LYS A 148 3.36 29.44 2.30
N GLY A 149 4.06 29.36 1.17
CA GLY A 149 5.25 28.54 0.97
C GLY A 149 5.52 28.27 -0.51
N GLU A 150 6.61 27.56 -0.79
CA GLU A 150 6.99 27.17 -2.15
C GLU A 150 5.99 26.18 -2.75
N GLU A 151 5.75 26.27 -4.07
CA GLU A 151 4.77 25.42 -4.77
C GLU A 151 5.10 23.93 -4.67
N GLU A 152 6.39 23.56 -4.73
CA GLU A 152 6.84 22.18 -4.56
C GLU A 152 6.41 21.62 -3.18
N ASN A 153 6.57 22.44 -2.13
CA ASN A 153 6.19 22.08 -0.78
C ASN A 153 4.67 21.94 -0.63
N ILE A 154 3.89 22.81 -1.30
CA ILE A 154 2.42 22.73 -1.34
C ILE A 154 1.99 21.43 -1.99
N ARG A 155 2.53 21.09 -3.16
CA ARG A 155 2.19 19.85 -3.87
C ARG A 155 2.60 18.61 -3.09
N ARG A 156 3.77 18.64 -2.43
CA ARG A 156 4.20 17.55 -1.53
C ARG A 156 3.23 17.36 -0.37
N ALA A 157 2.72 18.45 0.23
CA ALA A 157 1.70 18.37 1.27
C ALA A 157 0.37 17.83 0.73
N ILE A 158 -0.04 18.22 -0.49
CA ILE A 158 -1.26 17.70 -1.14
C ILE A 158 -1.15 16.20 -1.35
N ASN A 159 -0.05 15.72 -1.96
CA ASN A 159 0.18 14.29 -2.18
C ASN A 159 0.08 13.49 -0.87
N ASN A 160 0.73 13.97 0.20
CA ASN A 160 0.63 13.30 1.51
C ASN A 160 -0.80 13.30 2.08
N ALA A 161 -1.54 14.41 1.93
CA ALA A 161 -2.92 14.49 2.40
C ALA A 161 -3.84 13.53 1.62
N LEU A 162 -3.65 13.40 0.31
CA LEU A 162 -4.39 12.43 -0.52
C LEU A 162 -4.11 10.98 -0.12
N ILE A 163 -2.84 10.63 0.15
CA ILE A 163 -2.49 9.29 0.66
C ILE A 163 -3.14 9.04 2.03
N GLN A 164 -3.08 10.00 2.95
CA GLN A 164 -3.68 9.86 4.29
C GLN A 164 -5.21 9.79 4.26
N SER A 165 -5.85 10.38 3.26
CA SER A 165 -7.29 10.23 3.01
C SER A 165 -7.67 8.89 2.38
N LYS A 166 -6.70 8.00 2.11
CA LYS A 166 -6.86 6.73 1.39
C LYS A 166 -7.34 6.86 -0.06
N ALA A 167 -7.49 8.08 -0.60
CA ALA A 167 -7.85 8.30 -2.00
C ALA A 167 -6.88 7.57 -2.96
N MET A 168 -5.59 7.53 -2.63
CA MET A 168 -4.54 6.88 -3.45
C MET A 168 -4.36 5.37 -3.16
N ASN A 169 -5.22 4.75 -2.35
CA ASN A 169 -5.18 3.29 -2.13
C ASN A 169 -5.93 2.50 -3.22
N MET A 170 -6.59 3.20 -4.14
CA MET A 170 -7.31 2.60 -5.26
C MET A 170 -6.34 2.02 -6.29
N GLU A 171 -6.64 0.84 -6.83
CA GLU A 171 -5.78 0.20 -7.85
C GLU A 171 -6.07 0.72 -9.26
N SER A 172 -7.35 0.96 -9.56
CA SER A 172 -7.81 1.43 -10.86
C SER A 172 -7.90 2.95 -10.90
N ILE A 173 -7.71 3.52 -12.11
CA ILE A 173 -7.87 4.96 -12.33
C ILE A 173 -9.33 5.38 -12.13
N SER A 174 -10.29 4.52 -12.51
CA SER A 174 -11.72 4.81 -12.33
C SER A 174 -12.10 4.94 -10.86
N ASP A 175 -11.59 4.05 -10.00
CA ASP A 175 -11.88 4.11 -8.57
C ASP A 175 -11.19 5.31 -7.92
N LEU A 176 -9.95 5.61 -8.30
CA LEU A 176 -9.23 6.80 -7.87
C LEU A 176 -9.97 8.10 -8.25
N ALA A 177 -10.49 8.17 -9.48
CA ALA A 177 -11.23 9.33 -9.97
C ALA A 177 -12.48 9.61 -9.14
N ASN A 178 -13.16 8.57 -8.65
CA ASN A 178 -14.35 8.70 -7.79
C ASN A 178 -14.03 9.26 -6.40
N GLU A 179 -12.78 9.13 -5.92
CA GLU A 179 -12.36 9.69 -4.63
C GLU A 179 -12.01 11.20 -4.73
N PHE A 180 -11.93 11.76 -5.94
CA PHE A 180 -11.72 13.19 -6.14
C PHE A 180 -13.06 13.91 -6.35
N GLU A 181 -13.65 14.42 -5.25
CA GLU A 181 -14.99 15.07 -5.25
C GLU A 181 -15.18 16.18 -6.30
N ASP A 182 -14.11 16.90 -6.66
CA ASP A 182 -14.11 18.02 -7.61
C ASP A 182 -13.70 17.62 -9.04
N LEU A 183 -13.44 16.34 -9.32
CA LEU A 183 -12.95 15.90 -10.62
C LEU A 183 -14.10 15.84 -11.63
N SER A 184 -14.05 16.70 -12.65
CA SER A 184 -15.04 16.66 -13.74
C SER A 184 -14.84 15.43 -14.64
N SER A 185 -15.90 15.01 -15.33
CA SER A 185 -15.81 13.93 -16.33
C SER A 185 -14.80 14.24 -17.44
N TYR A 186 -14.74 15.51 -17.87
CA TYR A 186 -13.75 15.99 -18.85
C TYR A 186 -12.32 15.88 -18.32
N ASP A 187 -12.08 16.26 -17.06
CA ASP A 187 -10.75 16.13 -16.45
C ASP A 187 -10.33 14.67 -16.32
N ASN A 188 -11.25 13.80 -15.88
CA ASN A 188 -10.97 12.37 -15.78
C ASN A 188 -10.61 11.77 -17.15
N GLN A 189 -11.39 12.10 -18.19
CA GLN A 189 -11.14 11.64 -19.55
C GLN A 189 -9.79 12.15 -20.08
N PHE A 190 -9.49 13.43 -19.86
CA PHE A 190 -8.21 14.02 -20.27
C PHE A 190 -7.03 13.32 -19.60
N LEU A 191 -7.07 13.17 -18.27
CA LEU A 191 -6.03 12.51 -17.48
C LEU A 191 -5.83 11.05 -17.92
N THR A 192 -6.93 10.31 -18.11
CA THR A 192 -6.89 8.94 -18.62
C THR A 192 -6.21 8.88 -19.99
N THR A 193 -6.55 9.80 -20.90
CA THR A 193 -5.92 9.88 -22.23
C THR A 193 -4.41 10.18 -22.13
N GLN A 194 -3.95 10.96 -21.14
CA GLN A 194 -2.52 11.20 -20.94
C GLN A 194 -1.79 9.93 -20.46
N ILE A 195 -2.40 9.13 -19.59
CA ILE A 195 -1.83 7.84 -19.17
C ILE A 195 -1.76 6.87 -20.37
N GLU A 196 -2.81 6.80 -21.19
CA GLU A 196 -2.83 6.01 -22.43
C GLU A 196 -1.75 6.47 -23.42
N TRP A 197 -1.55 7.78 -23.55
CA TRP A 197 -0.48 8.36 -24.37
C TRP A 197 0.90 7.94 -23.88
N ILE A 198 1.15 7.96 -22.57
CA ILE A 198 2.40 7.49 -21.95
C ILE A 198 2.62 6.01 -22.28
N GLN A 199 1.61 5.16 -22.07
CA GLN A 199 1.67 3.73 -22.35
C GLN A 199 1.97 3.43 -23.81
N LYS A 200 1.26 4.11 -24.73
CA LYS A 200 1.45 3.96 -26.18
C LYS A 200 2.83 4.41 -26.62
N SER A 201 3.29 5.57 -26.14
CA SER A 201 4.55 6.17 -26.58
C SER A 201 5.78 5.45 -26.04
N LEU A 202 5.66 4.82 -24.87
CA LEU A 202 6.74 4.04 -24.25
C LEU A 202 6.63 2.54 -24.50
N HIS A 203 5.60 2.09 -25.24
CA HIS A 203 5.31 0.68 -25.50
C HIS A 203 5.29 -0.19 -24.23
N THR A 204 4.66 0.32 -23.17
CA THR A 204 4.60 -0.33 -21.85
C THR A 204 3.22 -0.23 -21.24
N THR A 205 2.96 -1.00 -20.20
CA THR A 205 1.88 -0.73 -19.25
C THR A 205 2.37 0.17 -18.13
N VAL A 206 1.46 0.90 -17.50
CA VAL A 206 1.70 1.68 -16.27
C VAL A 206 0.90 1.01 -15.15
N PRO A 207 1.47 0.03 -14.43
CA PRO A 207 0.74 -0.69 -13.40
C PRO A 207 0.64 0.11 -12.10
N TYR A 208 -0.18 -0.36 -11.17
CA TYR A 208 -0.16 0.08 -9.78
C TYR A 208 1.25 -0.11 -9.16
N PRO A 209 1.74 0.83 -8.34
CA PRO A 209 1.13 2.09 -7.90
C PRO A 209 1.45 3.30 -8.81
N TYR A 210 2.10 3.10 -9.95
CA TYR A 210 2.60 4.18 -10.81
C TYR A 210 1.48 4.93 -11.52
N ASN A 211 0.42 4.22 -11.94
CA ASN A 211 -0.76 4.81 -12.57
C ASN A 211 -1.42 5.83 -11.64
N VAL A 212 -1.66 5.46 -10.38
CA VAL A 212 -2.25 6.30 -9.34
C VAL A 212 -1.40 7.53 -9.09
N ASN A 213 -0.08 7.35 -9.07
CA ASN A 213 0.84 8.44 -8.77
C ASN A 213 0.92 9.47 -9.90
N ILE A 214 1.10 9.01 -11.15
CA ILE A 214 1.14 9.89 -12.31
C ILE A 214 -0.22 10.58 -12.49
N PHE A 215 -1.32 9.85 -12.34
CA PHE A 215 -2.67 10.43 -12.42
C PHE A 215 -2.88 11.52 -11.36
N SER A 216 -2.51 11.24 -10.10
CA SER A 216 -2.62 12.20 -8.99
C SER A 216 -1.72 13.42 -9.23
N HIS A 217 -0.49 13.21 -9.74
CA HIS A 217 0.42 14.30 -10.09
C HIS A 217 -0.19 15.25 -11.13
N LEU A 218 -0.72 14.70 -12.23
CA LEU A 218 -1.37 15.48 -13.29
C LEU A 218 -2.68 16.14 -12.81
N TYR A 219 -3.48 15.45 -12.00
CA TYR A 219 -4.67 16.03 -11.38
C TYR A 219 -4.32 17.24 -10.51
N ILE A 220 -3.29 17.10 -9.65
CA ILE A 220 -2.80 18.19 -8.82
C ILE A 220 -2.32 19.34 -9.70
N LEU A 221 -1.54 19.04 -10.75
CA LEU A 221 -1.03 20.04 -11.69
C LEU A 221 -2.18 20.85 -12.30
N ILE A 222 -3.18 20.19 -12.90
CA ILE A 222 -4.36 20.83 -13.49
C ILE A 222 -5.07 21.72 -12.46
N LYS A 223 -5.34 21.19 -11.26
CA LYS A 223 -6.08 21.92 -10.22
C LYS A 223 -5.30 23.13 -9.71
N ARG A 224 -3.97 23.01 -9.55
CA ARG A 224 -3.08 24.10 -9.10
C ARG A 224 -2.99 25.21 -10.14
N PHE A 225 -2.91 24.90 -11.43
CA PHE A 225 -2.86 25.92 -12.49
C PHE A 225 -4.23 26.57 -12.78
N ARG A 226 -5.35 25.91 -12.47
CA ARG A 226 -6.69 26.51 -12.57
C ARG A 226 -7.07 27.37 -11.37
N ARG A 227 -6.83 26.90 -10.13
CA ARG A 227 -7.27 27.56 -8.88
C ARG A 227 -6.17 28.39 -8.21
N GLY A 228 -4.91 27.97 -8.31
CA GLY A 228 -3.79 28.64 -7.68
C GLY A 228 -3.28 29.81 -8.50
N LYS A 229 -2.76 30.86 -7.83
CA LYS A 229 -1.83 31.77 -8.47
C LYS A 229 -0.46 31.08 -8.54
N THR A 230 -0.21 30.29 -9.58
CA THR A 230 1.15 29.86 -9.97
C THR A 230 1.99 31.02 -10.53
N VAL A 231 1.44 32.25 -10.49
CA VAL A 231 1.87 33.53 -11.07
C VAL A 231 3.27 34.00 -10.64
N GLN A 232 3.95 33.31 -9.72
CA GLN A 232 5.35 33.62 -9.36
C GLN A 232 6.33 32.47 -9.58
N TYR A 233 5.98 31.46 -10.37
CA TYR A 233 6.96 30.50 -10.90
C TYR A 233 7.80 31.12 -12.03
N LYS A 234 8.30 32.35 -11.83
CA LYS A 234 9.29 32.97 -12.72
C LYS A 234 10.64 32.33 -12.43
N ASP A 235 11.01 31.37 -13.27
CA ASP A 235 12.40 31.07 -13.66
C ASP A 235 13.43 30.91 -12.53
N LYS A 236 13.03 30.34 -11.38
CA LYS A 236 13.96 29.96 -10.32
C LYS A 236 14.21 28.47 -10.21
N ILE A 237 13.83 27.68 -11.22
CA ILE A 237 14.63 26.47 -11.46
C ILE A 237 15.85 26.96 -12.22
N ASN A 238 16.93 27.16 -11.47
CA ASN A 238 18.26 27.08 -12.05
C ASN A 238 18.31 25.68 -12.68
N ILE A 239 18.05 25.56 -13.99
CA ILE A 239 18.13 24.31 -14.76
C ILE A 239 19.60 23.95 -14.75
N GLY A 240 20.08 23.49 -13.60
CA GLY A 240 21.47 23.15 -13.39
C GLY A 240 21.81 21.90 -14.17
N ASN A 241 23.09 21.54 -14.15
CA ASN A 241 23.64 20.38 -14.85
C ASN A 241 22.84 19.07 -14.62
N LYS A 242 22.16 18.91 -13.47
CA LYS A 242 21.27 17.76 -13.16
C LYS A 242 20.24 17.53 -14.27
N TYR A 243 19.55 18.57 -14.72
CA TYR A 243 18.42 18.46 -15.65
C TYR A 243 18.86 18.30 -17.11
N HIS A 244 20.03 18.83 -17.47
CA HIS A 244 20.65 18.56 -18.78
C HIS A 244 21.04 17.08 -18.91
N HIS A 245 21.74 16.51 -17.92
CA HIS A 245 22.11 15.10 -17.92
C HIS A 245 20.90 14.17 -17.91
N LEU A 246 19.85 14.50 -17.14
CA LEU A 246 18.60 13.75 -17.12
C LEU A 246 17.98 13.64 -18.51
N LYS A 247 17.88 14.76 -19.25
CA LYS A 247 17.32 14.79 -20.61
C LYS A 247 18.14 13.96 -21.59
N GLU A 248 19.47 14.11 -21.57
CA GLU A 248 20.37 13.42 -22.52
C GLU A 248 20.29 11.89 -22.39
N HIS A 249 20.27 11.38 -21.15
CA HIS A 249 20.24 9.94 -20.88
C HIS A 249 18.83 9.34 -20.96
N ASN A 250 17.78 10.18 -21.03
CA ASN A 250 16.38 9.75 -20.99
C ASN A 250 15.54 10.42 -22.10
N SER A 251 16.10 10.53 -23.31
CA SER A 251 15.51 11.31 -24.41
C SER A 251 14.07 10.90 -24.77
N ILE A 252 13.78 9.58 -24.76
CA ILE A 252 12.41 9.08 -25.01
C ILE A 252 11.44 9.50 -23.92
N PHE A 253 11.81 9.36 -22.65
CA PHE A 253 10.98 9.78 -21.52
C PHE A 253 10.79 11.28 -21.51
N TRP A 254 11.85 12.04 -21.81
CA TRP A 254 11.76 13.50 -21.93
C TRP A 254 10.74 13.90 -23.00
N LYS A 255 10.78 13.27 -24.18
CA LYS A 255 9.81 13.54 -25.24
C LYS A 255 8.38 13.26 -24.78
N VAL A 256 8.15 12.12 -24.15
CA VAL A 256 6.82 11.76 -23.64
C VAL A 256 6.35 12.73 -22.55
N SER A 257 7.22 13.09 -21.60
CA SER A 257 6.92 14.10 -20.59
C SER A 257 6.61 15.45 -21.21
N ASN A 258 7.36 15.85 -22.24
CA ASN A 258 7.15 17.09 -22.97
C ASN A 258 5.75 17.09 -23.61
N ASP A 259 5.40 16.04 -24.35
CA ASP A 259 4.11 15.93 -25.03
C ASP A 259 2.94 16.02 -24.02
N VAL A 260 3.01 15.29 -22.91
CA VAL A 260 1.96 15.30 -21.88
C VAL A 260 1.80 16.67 -21.22
N ILE A 261 2.91 17.36 -20.91
CA ILE A 261 2.85 18.70 -20.31
C ILE A 261 2.33 19.74 -21.29
N HIS A 262 2.68 19.66 -22.57
CA HIS A 262 2.10 20.52 -23.61
C HIS A 262 0.60 20.29 -23.77
N ASN A 263 0.17 19.02 -23.88
CA ASN A 263 -1.25 18.68 -23.91
C ASN A 263 -1.99 19.22 -22.66
N THR A 264 -1.34 19.17 -21.50
CA THR A 264 -1.91 19.69 -20.24
C THR A 264 -2.02 21.22 -20.27
N ALA A 265 -1.00 21.92 -20.77
CA ALA A 265 -1.00 23.37 -20.92
C ALA A 265 -2.14 23.85 -21.83
N ASP A 266 -2.30 23.17 -22.97
CA ASP A 266 -3.39 23.42 -23.91
C ASP A 266 -4.76 23.17 -23.27
N TYR A 267 -4.90 22.06 -22.54
CA TYR A 267 -6.15 21.68 -21.87
C TYR A 267 -6.58 22.65 -20.75
N VAL A 268 -5.62 23.23 -20.02
CA VAL A 268 -5.93 24.21 -18.97
C VAL A 268 -5.92 25.67 -19.47
N HIS A 269 -5.55 25.90 -20.72
CA HIS A 269 -5.38 27.22 -21.33
C HIS A 269 -4.46 28.15 -20.50
N ARG A 270 -3.32 27.61 -20.06
CA ARG A 270 -2.31 28.36 -19.28
C ARG A 270 -0.91 27.97 -19.74
N GLU A 271 0.01 28.92 -19.65
CA GLU A 271 1.43 28.61 -19.75
C GLU A 271 1.86 27.75 -18.54
N ILE A 272 2.46 26.60 -18.84
CA ILE A 272 3.04 25.70 -17.85
C ILE A 272 4.57 25.79 -17.95
N PRO A 273 5.29 26.05 -16.84
CA PRO A 273 6.75 26.14 -16.86
C PRO A 273 7.42 24.84 -17.33
N THR A 274 8.54 24.97 -18.03
CA THR A 274 9.36 23.83 -18.51
C THR A 274 9.83 22.91 -17.39
N ALA A 275 9.94 23.44 -16.17
CA ALA A 275 10.12 22.71 -14.92
C ALA A 275 9.20 21.47 -14.79
N GLU A 276 7.93 21.60 -15.19
CA GLU A 276 6.92 20.55 -15.03
C GLU A 276 7.21 19.35 -15.94
N ILE A 277 7.90 19.57 -17.05
CA ILE A 277 8.39 18.49 -17.92
C ILE A 277 9.40 17.63 -17.17
N TYR A 278 10.31 18.26 -16.41
CA TYR A 278 11.29 17.54 -15.61
C TYR A 278 10.64 16.80 -14.44
N TYR A 279 9.63 17.38 -13.79
CA TYR A 279 8.92 16.67 -12.72
C TYR A 279 8.22 15.44 -13.26
N LEU A 280 7.49 15.53 -14.38
CA LEU A 280 6.90 14.35 -15.00
C LEU A 280 7.96 13.35 -15.47
N LEU A 281 9.10 13.82 -15.98
CA LEU A 281 10.23 12.94 -16.32
C LEU A 281 10.70 12.16 -15.10
N GLU A 282 10.85 12.81 -13.94
CA GLU A 282 11.24 12.17 -12.68
C GLU A 282 10.25 11.07 -12.28
N TYR A 283 8.94 11.23 -12.51
CA TYR A 283 7.94 10.17 -12.33
C TYR A 283 8.17 9.01 -13.30
N LEU A 284 8.36 9.30 -14.59
CA LEU A 284 8.51 8.26 -15.61
C LEU A 284 9.77 7.42 -15.38
N ILE A 285 10.92 8.02 -15.09
CA ILE A 285 12.17 7.28 -14.82
C ILE A 285 12.17 6.57 -13.45
N SER A 286 11.19 6.89 -12.61
CA SER A 286 10.97 6.26 -11.30
C SER A 286 9.97 5.09 -11.37
N MET A 287 9.45 4.78 -12.55
CA MET A 287 8.64 3.60 -12.81
C MET A 287 9.53 2.38 -13.06
N ARG A 288 9.03 1.19 -12.70
CA ARG A 288 9.65 -0.08 -13.08
C ARG A 288 9.22 -0.47 -14.50
N TYR A 289 10.18 -0.59 -15.41
CA TYR A 289 9.97 -1.09 -16.77
C TYR A 289 10.50 -2.51 -16.91
N ASN A 290 9.98 -3.23 -17.90
CA ASN A 290 10.47 -4.57 -18.26
C ASN A 290 11.79 -4.53 -19.07
N HIS A 291 12.21 -3.35 -19.53
CA HIS A 291 13.44 -3.15 -20.29
C HIS A 291 14.40 -2.23 -19.53
N ASP A 292 15.70 -2.52 -19.60
CA ASP A 292 16.74 -1.70 -18.99
C ASP A 292 16.93 -0.41 -19.80
N PHE A 293 16.29 0.67 -19.34
CA PHE A 293 16.61 2.01 -19.82
C PHE A 293 17.93 2.50 -19.23
N ALA A 294 18.71 3.25 -20.03
CA ALA A 294 20.04 3.77 -19.71
C ALA A 294 20.09 4.42 -18.32
N ILE A 295 21.13 4.10 -17.55
CA ILE A 295 21.16 4.19 -16.09
C ILE A 295 22.16 5.25 -15.62
N ASP A 296 21.84 5.94 -14.53
CA ASP A 296 22.86 6.59 -13.67
C ASP A 296 23.67 5.51 -12.92
N ASP A 297 24.94 5.34 -13.30
CA ASP A 297 25.85 4.34 -12.73
C ASP A 297 25.94 4.38 -11.20
N LYS A 298 25.82 5.59 -10.60
CA LYS A 298 25.86 5.75 -9.15
C LYS A 298 24.64 5.13 -8.48
N ILE A 299 23.45 5.36 -9.04
CA ILE A 299 22.19 4.79 -8.52
C ILE A 299 22.23 3.26 -8.62
N SER A 300 22.82 2.71 -9.69
CA SER A 300 23.04 1.27 -9.83
C SER A 300 23.94 0.70 -8.74
N ALA A 301 25.05 1.38 -8.42
CA ALA A 301 25.95 0.98 -7.35
C ALA A 301 25.29 1.06 -5.95
N ASP A 302 24.58 2.16 -5.67
CA ASP A 302 23.86 2.37 -4.42
C ASP A 302 22.74 1.34 -4.20
N SER A 303 22.05 0.95 -5.28
CA SER A 303 21.01 -0.08 -5.26
C SER A 303 21.59 -1.46 -4.94
N LYS A 304 22.71 -1.83 -5.57
CA LYS A 304 23.44 -3.08 -5.28
C LYS A 304 23.92 -3.12 -3.83
N ARG A 305 24.45 -2.01 -3.32
CA ARG A 305 24.90 -1.90 -1.92
C ARG A 305 23.75 -2.12 -0.94
N LEU A 306 22.62 -1.46 -1.16
CA LEU A 306 21.45 -1.60 -0.28
C LEU A 306 20.84 -3.01 -0.33
N ALA A 307 20.73 -3.62 -1.50
CA ALA A 307 20.28 -5.00 -1.66
C ALA A 307 21.18 -5.98 -0.89
N ASN A 308 22.51 -5.86 -1.04
CA ASN A 308 23.46 -6.68 -0.28
C ASN A 308 23.33 -6.47 1.23
N TYR A 309 23.12 -5.23 1.67
CA TYR A 309 22.94 -4.92 3.08
C TYR A 309 21.68 -5.59 3.66
N TYR A 310 20.56 -5.62 2.92
CA TYR A 310 19.37 -6.34 3.37
C TYR A 310 19.60 -7.86 3.40
N ILE A 311 20.18 -8.44 2.35
CA ILE A 311 20.49 -9.88 2.29
C ILE A 311 21.38 -10.30 3.47
N ALA A 312 22.43 -9.52 3.76
CA ALA A 312 23.29 -9.74 4.91
C ALA A 312 22.54 -9.57 6.24
N GLY A 313 21.65 -8.58 6.36
CA GLY A 313 20.82 -8.37 7.53
C GLY A 313 19.86 -9.54 7.82
N PHE A 314 19.51 -10.32 6.80
CA PHE A 314 18.73 -11.56 6.93
C PHE A 314 19.56 -12.84 7.06
N ASN A 315 20.90 -12.73 7.10
CA ASN A 315 21.84 -13.85 7.18
C ASN A 315 21.65 -14.90 6.06
N LEU A 316 21.28 -14.45 4.85
CA LEU A 316 21.06 -15.35 3.72
C LEU A 316 22.38 -15.68 3.03
N ASP A 317 22.55 -16.94 2.61
CA ASP A 317 23.71 -17.36 1.82
C ASP A 317 23.67 -16.71 0.44
N VAL A 318 24.66 -15.86 0.15
CA VAL A 318 24.81 -15.12 -1.11
C VAL A 318 25.10 -16.03 -2.31
N ASN A 319 25.58 -17.25 -2.07
CA ASN A 319 25.89 -18.20 -3.13
C ASN A 319 24.66 -18.98 -3.60
N ASN A 320 23.65 -19.10 -2.74
CA ASN A 320 22.38 -19.77 -3.04
C ASN A 320 21.70 -19.14 -4.28
N PRO A 321 21.30 -19.95 -5.29
CA PRO A 321 20.63 -19.46 -6.49
C PRO A 321 19.35 -18.63 -6.21
N LYS A 322 18.55 -19.02 -5.21
CA LYS A 322 17.34 -18.29 -4.80
C LYS A 322 17.70 -16.95 -4.17
N THR A 323 18.77 -16.86 -3.37
CA THR A 323 19.27 -15.57 -2.85
C THR A 323 19.76 -14.67 -3.98
N LYS A 324 20.41 -15.23 -5.01
CA LYS A 324 20.82 -14.45 -6.20
C LYS A 324 19.62 -13.90 -6.97
N ALA A 325 18.56 -14.70 -7.10
CA ALA A 325 17.30 -14.24 -7.69
C ALA A 325 16.66 -13.11 -6.85
N LEU A 326 16.55 -13.29 -5.52
CA LEU A 326 16.09 -12.25 -4.60
C LEU A 326 16.92 -10.96 -4.74
N LYS A 327 18.24 -11.07 -4.84
CA LYS A 327 19.13 -9.91 -5.04
C LYS A 327 18.80 -9.16 -6.32
N SER A 328 18.60 -9.87 -7.42
CA SER A 328 18.24 -9.27 -8.71
C SER A 328 16.90 -8.54 -8.62
N ASP A 329 15.91 -9.20 -8.02
CA ASP A 329 14.57 -8.63 -7.80
C ASP A 329 14.64 -7.37 -6.93
N LEU A 330 15.37 -7.41 -5.81
CA LEU A 330 15.58 -6.27 -4.93
C LEU A 330 16.27 -5.11 -5.65
N ILE A 331 17.33 -5.35 -6.42
CA ILE A 331 18.00 -4.30 -7.19
C ILE A 331 17.02 -3.65 -8.17
N SER A 332 16.19 -4.45 -8.84
CA SER A 332 15.20 -3.96 -9.80
C SER A 332 14.12 -3.08 -9.15
N HIS A 333 13.79 -3.29 -7.87
CA HIS A 333 12.87 -2.44 -7.09
C HIS A 333 13.57 -1.22 -6.48
N ILE A 334 14.73 -1.43 -5.88
CA ILE A 334 15.48 -0.40 -5.15
C ILE A 334 15.95 0.70 -6.10
N ARG A 335 16.31 0.37 -7.34
CA ARG A 335 16.77 1.35 -8.33
C ARG A 335 15.72 2.45 -8.61
N PRO A 336 14.49 2.14 -9.06
CA PRO A 336 13.46 3.16 -9.22
C PRO A 336 13.01 3.76 -7.88
N MET A 337 13.07 3.01 -6.77
CA MET A 337 12.84 3.57 -5.42
C MET A 337 13.84 4.68 -5.07
N TYR A 338 15.12 4.55 -5.41
CA TYR A 338 16.11 5.61 -5.21
C TYR A 338 15.76 6.89 -5.95
N ASN A 339 15.30 6.77 -7.21
CA ASN A 339 14.82 7.92 -7.98
C ASN A 339 13.64 8.59 -7.25
N ARG A 340 12.68 7.79 -6.76
CA ARG A 340 11.55 8.31 -5.99
C ARG A 340 11.99 9.04 -4.73
N LEU A 341 12.88 8.43 -3.94
CA LEU A 341 13.38 9.03 -2.69
C LEU A 341 14.15 10.33 -2.95
N ASN A 342 15.01 10.36 -3.97
CA ASN A 342 15.78 11.54 -4.38
C ASN A 342 14.89 12.69 -4.85
N ASN A 343 13.77 12.38 -5.51
CA ASN A 343 12.85 13.37 -6.06
C ASN A 343 11.60 13.56 -5.18
N HIS A 344 11.61 13.05 -3.94
CA HIS A 344 10.51 13.15 -2.99
C HIS A 344 9.15 12.64 -3.50
N ILE A 345 9.16 11.67 -4.42
CA ILE A 345 7.98 11.01 -4.94
C ILE A 345 7.53 9.96 -3.91
N ILE A 346 6.27 10.04 -3.49
CA ILE A 346 5.68 9.14 -2.51
C ILE A 346 4.68 8.24 -3.23
N ILE A 347 4.78 6.93 -3.01
CA ILE A 347 3.82 5.94 -3.48
C ILE A 347 3.06 5.36 -2.28
N ALA A 348 1.77 5.12 -2.45
CA ALA A 348 0.96 4.38 -1.49
C ALA A 348 1.06 2.87 -1.77
N ASN A 349 0.97 2.06 -0.72
CA ASN A 349 0.84 0.61 -0.81
C ASN A 349 -0.50 0.19 -0.19
N LYS A 350 -1.46 -0.18 -1.04
CA LYS A 350 -2.82 -0.57 -0.64
C LYS A 350 -2.84 -1.80 0.26
N LEU A 351 -1.82 -2.67 0.14
CA LEU A 351 -1.68 -3.91 0.92
C LEU A 351 -0.84 -3.70 2.19
N LEU A 352 -0.47 -2.46 2.54
CA LEU A 352 0.47 -2.21 3.64
C LEU A 352 0.00 -2.79 4.97
N ASP A 353 -1.28 -2.64 5.29
CA ASP A 353 -1.85 -3.14 6.55
C ASP A 353 -1.89 -4.67 6.56
N ASP A 354 -2.27 -5.31 5.44
CA ASP A 354 -2.23 -6.76 5.27
C ASP A 354 -0.81 -7.31 5.39
N ILE A 355 0.17 -6.67 4.75
CA ILE A 355 1.59 -7.04 4.82
C ILE A 355 2.12 -6.94 6.25
N LYS A 356 1.74 -5.89 6.99
CA LYS A 356 2.13 -5.71 8.40
C LYS A 356 1.50 -6.76 9.32
N SER A 357 0.32 -7.25 8.97
CA SER A 357 -0.37 -8.31 9.71
C SER A 357 0.27 -9.66 9.44
N GLU A 358 0.39 -10.05 8.17
CA GLU A 358 0.84 -11.38 7.74
C GLU A 358 2.35 -11.56 7.90
N TYR A 359 3.15 -10.60 7.43
CA TYR A 359 4.61 -10.69 7.39
C TYR A 359 5.27 -9.78 8.42
N ARG A 360 4.68 -9.70 9.63
CA ARG A 360 5.08 -8.76 10.70
C ARG A 360 6.58 -8.78 11.02
N GLU A 361 7.16 -9.97 11.14
CA GLU A 361 8.58 -10.12 11.48
C GLU A 361 9.51 -9.60 10.38
N THR A 362 9.26 -10.02 9.13
CA THR A 362 10.00 -9.57 7.95
C THR A 362 9.89 -8.06 7.77
N PHE A 363 8.68 -7.51 7.89
CA PHE A 363 8.43 -6.07 7.81
C PHE A 363 9.20 -5.31 8.90
N SER A 364 9.10 -5.77 10.15
CA SER A 364 9.77 -5.13 11.29
C SER A 364 11.28 -5.14 11.14
N LYS A 365 11.84 -6.27 10.69
CA LYS A 365 13.28 -6.41 10.44
C LYS A 365 13.77 -5.50 9.32
N LEU A 366 13.05 -5.43 8.19
CA LEU A 366 13.36 -4.49 7.10
C LEU A 366 13.26 -3.04 7.55
N LYS A 367 12.26 -2.68 8.37
CA LYS A 367 12.11 -1.34 8.94
C LYS A 367 13.29 -0.97 9.84
N THR A 368 13.74 -1.89 10.70
CA THR A 368 14.94 -1.70 11.53
C THR A 368 16.20 -1.55 10.68
N LEU A 369 16.41 -2.43 9.69
CA LEU A 369 17.56 -2.37 8.80
C LEU A 369 17.60 -1.06 8.03
N SER A 370 16.47 -0.61 7.49
CA SER A 370 16.34 0.64 6.74
C SER A 370 16.58 1.86 7.62
N SER A 371 16.07 1.84 8.86
CA SER A 371 16.34 2.91 9.84
C SER A 371 17.83 2.99 10.18
N LYS A 372 18.52 1.85 10.33
CA LYS A 372 19.98 1.80 10.53
C LYS A 372 20.74 2.31 9.29
N ALA A 373 20.31 1.93 8.09
CA ALA A 373 20.92 2.40 6.84
C ALA A 373 20.82 3.93 6.70
N TYR A 374 19.69 4.52 7.09
CA TYR A 374 19.52 5.97 7.16
C TYR A 374 20.42 6.60 8.23
N SER A 375 20.42 6.10 9.47
CA SER A 375 21.25 6.65 10.55
C SER A 375 22.74 6.58 10.27
N ASN A 376 23.19 5.53 9.57
CA ASN A 376 24.58 5.35 9.17
C ASN A 376 24.94 6.11 7.88
N LYS A 377 24.02 6.94 7.35
CA LYS A 377 24.18 7.73 6.13
C LYS A 377 24.47 6.89 4.87
N TYR A 378 24.09 5.60 4.87
CA TYR A 378 24.08 4.78 3.64
C TYR A 378 22.96 5.18 2.70
N LEU A 379 21.90 5.77 3.26
CA LEU A 379 20.78 6.38 2.58
C LEU A 379 20.61 7.83 3.07
N PRO A 380 20.50 8.82 2.17
CA PRO A 380 20.22 10.20 2.56
C PRO A 380 18.76 10.42 2.99
N TRP A 381 17.88 9.43 2.79
CA TRP A 381 16.44 9.54 3.01
C TRP A 381 15.91 8.42 3.90
N LYS A 382 14.87 8.74 4.68
CA LYS A 382 14.07 7.72 5.35
C LYS A 382 13.17 7.03 4.33
N ILE A 383 13.12 5.70 4.39
CA ILE A 383 12.20 4.90 3.57
C ILE A 383 10.84 4.87 4.28
N SER A 384 9.75 5.10 3.54
CA SER A 384 8.38 5.06 4.06
C SER A 384 7.95 3.62 4.38
N ASP A 385 6.94 3.47 5.24
CA ASP A 385 6.35 2.16 5.52
C ASP A 385 5.80 1.50 4.24
N ASP A 386 5.26 2.27 3.28
CA ASP A 386 4.78 1.76 1.98
C ASP A 386 5.88 1.08 1.16
N GLU A 387 7.05 1.72 1.06
CA GLU A 387 8.23 1.17 0.38
C GLU A 387 8.81 -0.05 1.13
N ILE A 388 8.83 -0.01 2.47
CA ILE A 388 9.16 -1.19 3.28
C ILE A 388 8.16 -2.32 3.02
N GLY A 389 6.87 -2.02 2.85
CA GLY A 389 5.85 -2.99 2.47
C GLY A 389 6.17 -3.66 1.14
N PHE A 390 6.53 -2.90 0.10
CA PHE A 390 6.94 -3.48 -1.18
C PHE A 390 8.20 -4.34 -1.06
N LEU A 391 9.21 -3.88 -0.32
CA LEU A 391 10.43 -4.68 -0.04
C LEU A 391 10.11 -5.98 0.71
N THR A 392 9.14 -5.94 1.64
CA THR A 392 8.72 -7.09 2.42
C THR A 392 8.19 -8.20 1.53
N LEU A 393 7.43 -7.89 0.47
CA LEU A 393 6.90 -8.89 -0.46
C LEU A 393 7.99 -9.70 -1.19
N TYR A 394 9.14 -9.09 -1.50
CA TYR A 394 10.26 -9.83 -2.11
C TYR A 394 10.87 -10.84 -1.15
N PHE A 395 11.03 -10.46 0.12
CA PHE A 395 11.49 -11.39 1.15
C PHE A 395 10.45 -12.44 1.49
N ALA A 396 9.16 -12.08 1.55
CA ALA A 396 8.06 -13.01 1.72
C ALA A 396 8.08 -14.07 0.61
N LYS A 397 8.12 -13.67 -0.66
CA LYS A 397 8.28 -14.59 -1.80
C LYS A 397 9.48 -15.52 -1.61
N TYR A 398 10.65 -14.97 -1.26
CA TYR A 398 11.84 -15.79 -1.01
C TYR A 398 11.62 -16.81 0.10
N PHE A 399 11.00 -16.43 1.23
CA PHE A 399 10.75 -17.33 2.35
C PHE A 399 9.69 -18.38 2.01
N GLU A 400 8.61 -18.03 1.32
CA GLU A 400 7.62 -19.00 0.82
C GLU A 400 8.25 -20.00 -0.16
N GLU A 401 9.12 -19.54 -1.05
CA GLU A 401 9.83 -20.41 -2.00
C GLU A 401 10.96 -21.23 -1.36
N THR A 402 11.41 -20.90 -0.14
CA THR A 402 12.53 -21.57 0.55
C THR A 402 12.12 -22.37 1.77
N ASN A 403 10.90 -22.17 2.27
CA ASN A 403 10.27 -22.97 3.32
C ASN A 403 9.86 -24.33 2.75
N PHE A 404 10.85 -25.17 2.46
CA PHE A 404 10.60 -26.59 2.35
C PHE A 404 10.15 -27.10 3.71
N THR A 405 8.96 -27.69 3.74
CA THR A 405 8.30 -28.03 5.01
C THR A 405 8.99 -29.18 5.75
N LYS A 406 9.68 -30.07 5.00
CA LYS A 406 10.35 -31.27 5.53
C LYS A 406 11.52 -31.69 4.63
N LYS A 407 12.61 -32.14 5.23
CA LYS A 407 13.74 -32.82 4.58
C LYS A 407 13.46 -34.29 4.38
N ALA A 408 13.54 -34.77 3.14
CA ALA A 408 13.21 -36.14 2.81
C ALA A 408 14.27 -36.83 1.96
N ILE A 409 14.40 -38.14 2.14
CA ILE A 409 15.23 -39.00 1.30
C ILE A 409 14.40 -40.14 0.70
N VAL A 410 14.77 -40.57 -0.50
CA VAL A 410 14.10 -41.69 -1.18
C VAL A 410 14.95 -42.95 -1.06
N MET A 411 14.35 -44.05 -0.61
CA MET A 411 15.00 -45.34 -0.51
C MET A 411 14.29 -46.38 -1.38
N CYS A 412 15.05 -47.11 -2.20
CA CYS A 412 14.46 -48.13 -3.07
C CYS A 412 15.28 -49.40 -3.06
N ALA A 413 14.61 -50.55 -3.12
CA ALA A 413 15.26 -51.87 -3.15
C ALA A 413 15.72 -52.31 -4.54
N SER A 414 15.16 -51.73 -5.61
CA SER A 414 15.29 -52.25 -6.99
C SER A 414 16.34 -51.55 -7.86
N GLY A 415 17.29 -50.84 -7.25
CA GLY A 415 18.45 -50.25 -7.93
C GLY A 415 18.32 -48.77 -8.33
N ILE A 416 19.37 -48.25 -9.00
CA ILE A 416 19.57 -46.81 -9.27
C ILE A 416 18.52 -46.21 -10.23
N GLY A 417 17.94 -47.02 -11.12
CA GLY A 417 16.96 -46.55 -12.11
C GLY A 417 15.57 -46.30 -11.53
N THR A 418 15.08 -47.20 -10.67
CA THR A 418 13.77 -47.10 -10.04
C THR A 418 13.74 -46.06 -8.92
N SER A 419 14.85 -45.87 -8.19
CA SER A 419 14.99 -44.80 -7.21
C SER A 419 14.93 -43.42 -7.85
N LYS A 420 15.58 -43.21 -9.00
CA LYS A 420 15.52 -41.96 -9.77
C LYS A 420 14.11 -41.66 -10.30
N LEU A 421 13.37 -42.68 -10.74
CA LEU A 421 11.99 -42.49 -11.20
C LEU A 421 11.06 -42.09 -10.04
N LEU A 422 11.17 -42.77 -8.89
CA LEU A 422 10.40 -42.44 -7.70
C LEU A 422 10.74 -41.03 -7.21
N TYR A 423 12.03 -40.69 -7.13
CA TYR A 423 12.50 -39.33 -6.82
C TYR A 423 11.89 -38.28 -7.75
N ALA A 424 11.99 -38.48 -9.07
CA ALA A 424 11.45 -37.53 -10.05
C ALA A 424 9.92 -37.38 -9.92
N LYS A 425 9.21 -38.47 -9.62
CA LYS A 425 7.76 -38.43 -9.40
C LYS A 425 7.41 -37.68 -8.11
N ILE A 426 8.12 -37.89 -7.00
CA ILE A 426 7.84 -37.18 -5.74
C ILE A 426 8.16 -35.70 -5.93
N HIS A 427 9.35 -35.37 -6.45
CA HIS A 427 9.76 -33.99 -6.73
C HIS A 427 8.75 -33.24 -7.60
N ARG A 428 8.17 -33.91 -8.61
CA ARG A 428 7.15 -33.31 -9.47
C ARG A 428 5.81 -33.07 -8.77
N ASN A 429 5.39 -33.96 -7.86
CA ASN A 429 4.07 -33.85 -7.22
C ASN A 429 4.11 -33.10 -5.88
N PHE A 430 5.29 -32.96 -5.28
CA PHE A 430 5.54 -32.33 -3.97
C PHE A 430 6.80 -31.44 -4.07
N PRO A 431 6.71 -30.30 -4.78
CA PRO A 431 7.85 -29.41 -4.97
C PRO A 431 8.32 -28.76 -3.68
N ASP A 432 7.47 -28.70 -2.65
CA ASP A 432 7.75 -28.07 -1.35
C ASP A 432 8.41 -29.04 -0.33
N LEU A 433 8.87 -30.20 -0.80
CA LEU A 433 9.62 -31.20 -0.04
C LEU A 433 11.11 -31.13 -0.42
N ASP A 434 12.01 -30.94 0.56
CA ASP A 434 13.44 -30.89 0.30
C ASP A 434 14.00 -32.31 0.12
N LEU A 435 14.02 -32.78 -1.13
CA LEU A 435 14.48 -34.12 -1.48
C LEU A 435 16.01 -34.17 -1.63
N ILE A 436 16.69 -34.56 -0.55
CA ILE A 436 18.15 -34.60 -0.43
C ILE A 436 18.81 -35.58 -1.41
N GLY A 437 18.08 -36.64 -1.81
CA GLY A 437 18.57 -37.58 -2.81
C GLY A 437 17.94 -38.97 -2.69
N THR A 438 18.67 -39.95 -3.23
CA THR A 438 18.32 -41.36 -3.14
C THR A 438 19.42 -42.14 -2.43
N ILE A 439 19.08 -43.03 -1.51
CA ILE A 439 20.02 -43.85 -0.75
C ILE A 439 19.61 -45.32 -0.70
N SER A 440 20.56 -46.23 -0.40
CA SER A 440 20.28 -47.63 -0.09
C SER A 440 20.05 -47.86 1.41
N LYS A 441 19.30 -48.90 1.78
CA LYS A 441 19.07 -49.26 3.18
C LYS A 441 20.38 -49.48 3.95
N ASN A 442 21.31 -50.21 3.35
CA ASN A 442 22.60 -50.51 3.98
C ASN A 442 23.45 -49.26 4.25
N GLU A 443 23.35 -48.23 3.40
CA GLU A 443 24.10 -46.98 3.55
C GLU A 443 23.47 -46.09 4.62
N TYR A 444 22.14 -46.02 4.65
CA TYR A 444 21.39 -45.32 5.68
C TYR A 444 21.64 -45.93 7.08
N GLU A 445 21.60 -47.26 7.19
CA GLU A 445 21.82 -47.95 8.48
C GLU A 445 23.26 -47.86 8.99
N LYS A 446 24.25 -47.67 8.11
CA LYS A 446 25.66 -47.53 8.48
C LYS A 446 26.06 -46.10 8.85
N ASN A 447 25.35 -45.10 8.32
CA ASN A 447 25.69 -43.68 8.44
C ASN A 447 24.56 -42.86 9.07
N SER A 448 23.87 -43.40 10.08
CA SER A 448 22.66 -42.77 10.61
C SER A 448 22.84 -41.39 11.23
N THR A 449 24.05 -41.06 11.71
CA THR A 449 24.39 -39.71 12.19
C THR A 449 24.43 -38.67 11.08
N GLN A 450 24.74 -39.07 9.83
CA GLN A 450 24.72 -38.19 8.66
C GLN A 450 23.30 -37.74 8.29
N TYR A 451 22.29 -38.52 8.70
CA TYR A 451 20.89 -38.33 8.34
C TYR A 451 20.01 -37.96 9.55
N ALA A 452 20.63 -37.44 10.62
CA ALA A 452 19.94 -37.10 11.86
C ALA A 452 18.98 -35.91 11.73
N ASP A 453 19.12 -35.10 10.68
CA ASP A 453 18.28 -33.94 10.37
C ASP A 453 17.19 -34.25 9.32
N LEU A 454 17.01 -35.52 8.95
CA LEU A 454 15.88 -35.93 8.10
C LEU A 454 14.57 -35.85 8.88
N ASP A 455 13.53 -35.39 8.20
CA ASP A 455 12.16 -35.47 8.71
C ASP A 455 11.45 -36.74 8.19
N LEU A 456 11.81 -37.20 6.98
CA LEU A 456 11.06 -38.23 6.27
C LEU A 456 11.95 -39.15 5.41
N ILE A 457 11.66 -40.46 5.46
CA ILE A 457 12.17 -41.46 4.52
C ILE A 457 11.00 -42.00 3.70
N ILE A 458 11.06 -41.86 2.38
CA ILE A 458 10.09 -42.45 1.45
C ILE A 458 10.71 -43.71 0.87
N SER A 459 10.24 -44.88 1.31
CA SER A 459 10.91 -46.15 1.01
C SER A 459 10.03 -47.14 0.26
N THR A 460 10.60 -47.88 -0.70
CA THR A 460 9.92 -49.04 -1.33
C THR A 460 10.10 -50.34 -0.55
N ILE A 461 10.83 -50.31 0.56
CA ILE A 461 11.03 -51.45 1.45
C ILE A 461 10.92 -51.04 2.92
N PRO A 462 10.59 -51.98 3.82
CA PRO A 462 10.59 -51.71 5.25
C PRO A 462 11.98 -51.30 5.75
N VAL A 463 12.02 -50.14 6.41
CA VAL A 463 13.20 -49.54 7.04
C VAL A 463 12.78 -49.10 8.43
N LEU A 464 13.61 -49.37 9.42
CA LEU A 464 13.39 -48.87 10.76
C LEU A 464 14.02 -47.48 10.85
N PRO A 465 13.27 -46.47 11.34
CA PRO A 465 13.86 -45.16 11.62
C PRO A 465 14.95 -45.32 12.69
N GLN A 466 16.07 -44.62 12.50
CA GLN A 466 17.17 -44.58 13.47
C GLN A 466 17.21 -43.28 14.27
N ASN A 467 16.56 -42.21 13.79
CA ASN A 467 16.39 -40.98 14.55
C ASN A 467 14.89 -40.62 14.64
N ASN A 468 14.54 -39.34 14.50
CA ASN A 468 13.17 -38.83 14.61
C ASN A 468 12.40 -38.83 13.28
N GLU A 469 13.04 -39.22 12.19
CA GLU A 469 12.42 -39.22 10.87
C GLU A 469 11.29 -40.25 10.76
N GLN A 470 10.23 -39.92 10.05
CA GLN A 470 9.15 -40.85 9.80
C GLN A 470 9.44 -41.68 8.54
N VAL A 471 9.02 -42.95 8.52
CA VAL A 471 9.15 -43.81 7.33
C VAL A 471 7.80 -43.99 6.66
N ILE A 472 7.68 -43.57 5.40
CA ILE A 472 6.51 -43.81 4.55
C ILE A 472 6.86 -44.88 3.51
N LEU A 473 6.16 -46.02 3.61
CA LEU A 473 6.21 -47.05 2.58
C LEU A 473 5.44 -46.61 1.34
N SER A 474 6.11 -46.72 0.19
CA SER A 474 5.60 -46.31 -1.11
C SER A 474 5.90 -47.33 -2.21
N SER A 475 5.04 -47.44 -3.22
CA SER A 475 5.37 -48.21 -4.41
C SER A 475 6.43 -47.50 -5.28
N ALA A 476 7.23 -48.26 -6.03
CA ALA A 476 8.20 -47.68 -6.98
C ALA A 476 7.54 -46.80 -8.06
N MET A 477 6.24 -46.98 -8.30
CA MET A 477 5.48 -46.21 -9.28
C MET A 477 4.84 -44.94 -8.74
N PHE A 478 4.87 -44.72 -7.43
CA PHE A 478 4.27 -43.57 -6.75
C PHE A 478 2.82 -43.31 -7.18
N ASN A 479 1.96 -44.29 -6.87
CA ASN A 479 0.57 -44.30 -7.29
C ASN A 479 -0.28 -43.29 -6.49
N ALA A 480 -1.58 -43.19 -6.80
CA ALA A 480 -2.47 -42.22 -6.14
C ALA A 480 -2.57 -42.43 -4.61
N GLN A 481 -2.48 -43.69 -4.13
CA GLN A 481 -2.50 -43.97 -2.70
C GLN A 481 -1.22 -43.50 -2.01
N ASP A 482 -0.06 -43.69 -2.66
CA ASP A 482 1.23 -43.19 -2.18
C ASP A 482 1.21 -41.66 -2.04
N LYS A 483 0.66 -40.97 -3.05
CA LYS A 483 0.47 -39.51 -3.02
C LYS A 483 -0.42 -39.08 -1.86
N ASN A 484 -1.59 -39.69 -1.71
CA ASN A 484 -2.52 -39.35 -0.65
C ASN A 484 -1.93 -39.56 0.76
N ARG A 485 -1.14 -40.63 0.95
CA ARG A 485 -0.46 -40.91 2.22
C ARG A 485 0.61 -39.85 2.53
N LEU A 486 1.43 -39.49 1.54
CA LEU A 486 2.43 -38.44 1.71
C LEU A 486 1.78 -37.07 1.96
N SER A 487 0.75 -36.70 1.20
CA SER A 487 -0.03 -35.47 1.41
C SER A 487 -0.61 -35.38 2.82
N ARG A 488 -1.19 -36.48 3.33
CA ARG A 488 -1.76 -36.50 4.69
C ARG A 488 -0.70 -36.24 5.76
N TYR A 489 0.45 -36.91 5.64
CA TYR A 489 1.56 -36.72 6.58
C TYR A 489 2.08 -35.28 6.60
N LEU A 490 2.25 -34.67 5.42
CA LEU A 490 2.73 -33.29 5.30
C LEU A 490 1.70 -32.28 5.85
N ASN A 491 0.41 -32.59 5.79
CA ASN A 491 -0.65 -31.71 6.28
C ASN A 491 -0.93 -31.85 7.79
N GLU A 492 -0.84 -33.05 8.35
CA GLU A 492 -1.06 -33.30 9.79
C GLU A 492 0.00 -32.61 10.67
N ASN A 493 1.23 -32.45 10.16
CA ASN A 493 2.32 -31.80 10.90
C ASN A 493 2.36 -30.27 10.75
N LYS A 494 1.68 -29.68 9.75
CA LYS A 494 1.54 -28.22 9.64
C LYS A 494 0.72 -27.61 10.79
N VAL A 495 -0.21 -28.37 11.37
CA VAL A 495 -1.09 -27.90 12.48
C VAL A 495 -0.38 -27.94 13.83
N SER A 496 0.69 -28.73 13.96
CA SER A 496 1.44 -28.92 15.21
C SER A 496 2.51 -27.85 15.44
N GLU A 497 3.02 -27.22 14.37
CA GLU A 497 4.09 -26.21 14.43
C GLU A 497 3.58 -24.77 14.61
N THR A 498 2.24 -24.57 14.64
CA THR A 498 1.59 -23.26 14.83
C THR A 498 1.03 -23.04 16.26
N LYS A 499 1.45 -23.85 17.23
CA LYS A 499 1.05 -23.68 18.65
C LYS A 499 2.18 -23.20 19.54
#